data_AF-A0A949X0B4-F1
#
_entry.id   AF-A0A949X0B4-F1
#
_cell.length_a   1.000
_cell.length_b   1.000
_cell.length_c   1.000
_cell.angle_alpha   90.00
_cell.angle_beta   90.00
_cell.angle_gamma   90.00
#
_symmetry.space_group_name_H-M   'P 1'
#
loop_
_entity.id
_entity.type
_entity.pdbx_description
1 polymer ?
#
loop_
_entity_poly.entity_id
_entity_poly.type
_entity_poly.pdbx_seq_one_letter_code
_entity_poly.pdbx_strand_id
1 'polypeptide(L)'
;MTLTGGKSGRYKYYKCTSRVNKGNGQCPSCNIPMGKLDELVLSRLIERCFTPERLQIMLTEARKLLRERRTVDRDALGKLQAELKRAEDRLGRLYDALESGVVTLDDTFQKRAQQAKAAREAVLIEMAGLRRRHALPVERILPSHVAAFSKAIRARLRDRASGFAKDYLRAVVDEIRIEGNAATISGSYERLVAAVANKKEDTGSVPSFMRDWRARQDLNPRPLGS
;
A
#
# COMPACT_ATOMS: atom_id res chain seq x y z
N MET A 1 21.22 8.38 9.82
CA MET A 1 22.03 9.51 9.27
C MET A 1 21.13 10.72 9.08
N THR A 2 21.69 11.92 8.95
CA THR A 2 20.94 13.16 8.69
C THR A 2 21.49 13.91 7.47
N LEU A 3 20.65 14.69 6.80
CA LEU A 3 21.01 15.50 5.64
C LEU A 3 21.69 16.80 6.10
N THR A 4 22.87 17.08 5.55
CA THR A 4 23.64 18.30 5.85
C THR A 4 24.00 19.03 4.57
N GLY A 5 23.98 20.36 4.61
CA GLY A 5 24.34 21.23 3.50
C GLY A 5 25.76 21.79 3.65
N GLY A 6 26.44 22.04 2.53
CA GLY A 6 27.71 22.77 2.46
C GLY A 6 27.69 23.81 1.35
N LYS A 7 28.48 24.89 1.51
CA LYS A 7 28.54 26.05 0.59
C LYS A 7 27.15 26.55 0.21
N SER A 8 26.45 27.15 1.19
CA SER A 8 25.10 27.74 1.03
C SER A 8 24.07 26.81 0.40
N GLY A 9 24.13 25.51 0.70
CA GLY A 9 23.19 24.50 0.20
C GLY A 9 23.52 23.92 -1.19
N ARG A 10 24.61 24.36 -1.83
CA ARG A 10 25.05 23.87 -3.14
C ARG A 10 25.42 22.39 -3.11
N TYR A 11 26.01 21.92 -2.01
CA TYR A 11 26.34 20.51 -1.81
C TYR A 11 25.53 19.93 -0.67
N LYS A 12 25.04 18.70 -0.87
CA LYS A 12 24.25 17.95 0.11
C LYS A 12 24.93 16.63 0.43
N TYR A 13 25.02 16.31 1.71
CA TYR A 13 25.69 15.12 2.22
C TYR A 13 24.84 14.42 3.27
N TYR A 14 24.84 13.09 3.24
CA TYR A 14 24.42 12.31 4.39
C TYR A 14 25.57 12.24 5.39
N LYS A 15 25.32 12.64 6.63
CA LYS A 15 26.27 12.61 7.73
C LYS A 15 25.69 11.82 8.91
N CYS A 16 26.53 11.09 9.64
CA CYS A 16 26.09 10.40 10.86
C CYS A 16 25.58 11.40 11.89
N THR A 17 24.41 11.13 12.46
CA THR A 17 23.72 12.01 13.43
C THR A 17 24.59 12.24 14.66
N SER A 18 25.31 11.23 15.14
CA SER A 18 26.27 11.38 16.26
C SER A 18 27.42 12.32 15.92
N ARG A 19 27.92 12.32 14.67
CA ARG A 19 28.97 13.27 14.24
C ARG A 19 28.46 14.69 14.11
N VAL A 20 27.18 14.86 13.80
CA VAL A 20 26.54 16.18 13.73
C VAL A 20 26.32 16.74 15.13
N ASN A 21 25.79 15.93 16.05
CA ASN A 21 25.37 16.41 17.37
C ASN A 21 26.51 16.43 18.40
N LYS A 22 27.47 15.49 18.33
CA LYS A 22 28.51 15.27 19.35
C LYS A 22 29.93 15.47 18.84
N GLY A 23 30.11 15.84 17.56
CA GLY A 23 31.41 16.11 16.95
C GLY A 23 32.02 14.94 16.17
N ASN A 24 33.00 15.25 15.32
CA ASN A 24 33.49 14.34 14.27
C ASN A 24 34.19 13.07 14.79
N GLY A 25 34.73 13.08 16.01
CA GLY A 25 35.45 11.93 16.60
C GLY A 25 34.54 10.83 17.17
N GLN A 26 33.23 11.07 17.26
CA GLN A 26 32.28 10.13 17.89
C GLN A 26 31.81 9.00 16.98
N CYS A 27 32.14 9.05 15.69
CA CYS A 27 31.85 7.97 14.75
C CYS A 27 32.81 8.06 13.54
N PRO A 28 33.37 6.92 13.08
CA PRO A 28 34.33 6.90 11.98
C PRO A 28 33.71 7.05 10.58
N SER A 29 32.37 7.06 10.48
CA SER A 29 31.68 7.16 9.18
C SER A 29 32.04 8.44 8.41
N CYS A 30 32.28 8.32 7.11
CA CYS A 30 32.59 9.46 6.24
C CYS A 30 31.33 10.26 5.87
N ASN A 31 31.51 11.47 5.33
CA ASN A 31 30.42 12.24 4.74
C ASN A 31 30.14 11.68 3.34
N ILE A 32 28.89 11.33 3.06
CA ILE A 32 28.53 10.69 1.79
C ILE A 32 27.78 11.68 0.91
N PRO A 33 28.23 11.98 -0.31
CA PRO A 33 27.51 12.85 -1.23
C PRO A 33 26.09 12.30 -1.51
N MET A 34 25.07 13.12 -1.26
CA MET A 34 23.67 12.73 -1.36
C MET A 34 23.35 12.15 -2.76
N GLY A 35 23.73 12.88 -3.81
CA GLY A 35 23.47 12.47 -5.18
C GLY A 35 24.17 11.16 -5.59
N LYS A 36 25.30 10.82 -4.97
CA LYS A 36 26.01 9.56 -5.25
C LYS A 36 25.32 8.38 -4.57
N LEU A 37 24.91 8.53 -3.30
CA LEU A 37 24.21 7.48 -2.59
C LEU A 37 22.81 7.25 -3.15
N ASP A 38 22.06 8.32 -3.41
CA ASP A 38 20.71 8.23 -3.96
C ASP A 38 20.73 7.50 -5.32
N GLU A 39 21.67 7.85 -6.21
CA GLU A 39 21.82 7.18 -7.50
C GLU A 39 22.18 5.70 -7.34
N LEU A 40 23.11 5.38 -6.44
CA LEU A 40 23.53 4.00 -6.18
C LEU A 40 22.36 3.15 -5.67
N VAL A 41 21.59 3.67 -4.72
CA VAL A 41 20.44 2.96 -4.13
C VAL A 41 19.36 2.75 -5.20
N LEU A 42 18.99 3.81 -5.93
CA LEU A 42 17.91 3.75 -6.91
C LEU A 42 18.29 2.90 -8.13
N SER A 43 19.50 3.03 -8.66
CA SER A 43 19.97 2.20 -9.77
C SER A 43 19.91 0.71 -9.43
N ARG A 44 20.45 0.32 -8.26
CA ARG A 44 20.43 -1.08 -7.81
C ARG A 44 19.01 -1.61 -7.59
N LEU A 45 18.13 -0.80 -7.03
CA LEU A 45 16.72 -1.16 -6.84
C LEU A 45 16.00 -1.34 -8.19
N ILE A 46 16.22 -0.44 -9.16
CA ILE A 46 15.67 -0.53 -10.53
C ILE A 46 16.18 -1.77 -11.27
N GLU A 47 17.48 -2.05 -11.17
CA GLU A 47 18.15 -3.14 -11.88
C GLU A 47 17.83 -4.51 -11.30
N ARG A 48 17.58 -4.62 -9.99
CA ARG A 48 17.35 -5.91 -9.33
C ARG A 48 15.88 -6.22 -9.06
N CYS A 49 15.07 -5.22 -8.72
CA CYS A 49 13.70 -5.46 -8.26
C CYS A 49 12.65 -5.26 -9.35
N PHE A 50 12.89 -4.33 -10.29
CA PHE A 50 11.88 -3.94 -11.29
C PHE A 50 12.16 -4.48 -12.69
N THR A 51 12.96 -5.54 -12.82
CA THR A 51 13.11 -6.22 -14.12
C THR A 51 11.82 -6.94 -14.48
N PRO A 52 11.45 -7.00 -15.77
CA PRO A 52 10.29 -7.79 -16.20
C PRO A 52 10.35 -9.22 -15.70
N GLU A 53 11.53 -9.83 -15.70
CA GLU A 53 11.77 -11.22 -15.28
C GLU A 53 11.50 -11.37 -13.77
N ARG A 54 12.03 -10.45 -12.95
CA ARG A 54 11.80 -10.48 -11.50
C ARG A 54 10.34 -10.25 -11.15
N LEU A 55 9.68 -9.33 -11.85
CA LEU A 55 8.26 -9.05 -11.65
C LEU A 55 7.37 -10.24 -12.09
N GLN A 56 7.76 -10.99 -13.11
CA GLN A 56 7.07 -12.22 -13.50
C GLN A 56 7.19 -13.31 -12.42
N ILE A 57 8.36 -13.46 -11.79
CA ILE A 57 8.54 -14.38 -10.67
C ILE A 57 7.60 -13.98 -9.51
N MET A 58 7.62 -12.71 -9.11
CA MET A 58 6.75 -12.19 -8.05
C MET A 58 5.26 -12.39 -8.37
N LEU A 59 4.84 -12.17 -9.62
CA LEU A 59 3.47 -12.38 -10.07
C LEU A 59 3.08 -13.86 -10.01
N THR A 60 4.01 -14.76 -10.35
CA THR A 60 3.77 -16.22 -10.30
C THR A 60 3.60 -16.70 -8.86
N GLU A 61 4.43 -16.22 -7.94
CA GLU A 61 4.29 -16.49 -6.51
C GLU A 61 2.96 -15.93 -5.98
N ALA A 62 2.60 -14.70 -6.35
CA ALA A 62 1.33 -14.10 -5.96
C ALA A 62 0.11 -14.90 -6.46
N ARG A 63 0.17 -15.40 -7.71
CA ARG A 63 -0.87 -16.30 -8.26
C ARG A 63 -0.99 -17.58 -7.45
N LYS A 64 0.13 -18.21 -7.12
CA LYS A 64 0.15 -19.44 -6.31
C LYS A 64 -0.52 -19.21 -4.96
N LEU A 65 -0.11 -18.16 -4.23
CA LEU A 65 -0.68 -17.82 -2.93
C LEU A 65 -2.19 -17.52 -2.99
N LEU A 66 -2.64 -16.82 -4.03
CA LEU A 66 -4.08 -16.55 -4.23
C LEU A 66 -4.88 -17.82 -4.54
N ARG A 67 -4.31 -18.75 -5.32
CA ARG A 67 -4.95 -20.03 -5.61
C ARG A 67 -5.06 -20.92 -4.38
N GLU A 68 -3.99 -21.01 -3.59
CA GLU A 68 -3.96 -21.78 -2.34
C GLU A 68 -4.99 -21.29 -1.32
N ARG A 69 -5.21 -19.97 -1.26
CA ARG A 69 -6.22 -19.38 -0.36
C ARG A 69 -7.65 -19.55 -0.85
N ARG A 70 -7.88 -19.90 -2.13
CA ARG A 70 -9.22 -19.92 -2.72
C ARG A 70 -10.16 -20.91 -2.03
N THR A 71 -9.65 -22.07 -1.59
CA THR A 71 -10.45 -23.06 -0.85
C THR A 71 -10.79 -22.55 0.54
N VAL A 72 -9.80 -22.03 1.26
CA VAL A 72 -9.96 -21.45 2.60
C VAL A 72 -10.96 -20.29 2.59
N ASP A 73 -10.83 -19.36 1.65
CA ASP A 73 -11.72 -18.22 1.53
C ASP A 73 -13.14 -18.65 1.11
N ARG A 74 -13.30 -19.69 0.27
CA ARG A 74 -14.61 -20.25 -0.08
C ARG A 74 -15.31 -20.83 1.14
N ASP A 75 -14.60 -21.60 1.96
CA ASP A 75 -15.15 -22.21 3.16
C ASP A 75 -15.48 -21.13 4.21
N ALA A 76 -14.66 -20.09 4.33
CA ALA A 76 -14.94 -18.92 5.16
C ALA A 76 -16.19 -18.16 4.70
N LEU A 77 -16.35 -17.94 3.38
CA LEU A 77 -17.56 -17.32 2.82
C LEU A 77 -18.82 -18.15 3.11
N GLY A 78 -18.75 -19.47 3.04
CA GLY A 78 -19.87 -20.35 3.40
C GLY A 78 -20.27 -20.22 4.87
N LYS A 79 -19.29 -20.12 5.79
CA LYS A 79 -19.54 -19.88 7.22
C LYS A 79 -20.20 -18.53 7.46
N LEU A 80 -19.67 -17.46 6.85
CA LEU A 80 -20.24 -16.12 6.99
C LEU A 80 -21.64 -16.02 6.39
N GLN A 81 -21.94 -16.73 5.29
CA GLN A 81 -23.30 -16.81 4.74
C GLN A 81 -24.27 -17.48 5.72
N ALA A 82 -23.85 -18.55 6.39
CA ALA A 82 -24.66 -19.20 7.42
C ALA A 82 -24.87 -18.29 8.64
N GLU A 83 -23.86 -17.53 9.06
CA GLU A 83 -23.97 -16.54 10.13
C GLU A 83 -24.87 -15.37 9.77
N LEU A 84 -24.78 -14.86 8.54
CA LEU A 84 -25.66 -13.82 8.02
C LEU A 84 -27.12 -14.29 8.08
N LYS A 85 -27.40 -15.51 7.59
CA LYS A 85 -28.73 -16.09 7.65
C LYS A 85 -29.25 -16.19 9.08
N ARG A 86 -28.43 -16.67 10.04
CA ARG A 86 -28.82 -16.73 11.46
C ARG A 86 -29.10 -15.35 12.06
N ALA A 87 -28.33 -14.32 11.68
CA ALA A 87 -28.55 -12.95 12.14
C ALA A 87 -29.85 -12.37 11.56
N GLU A 88 -30.14 -12.64 10.29
CA GLU A 88 -31.38 -12.24 9.62
C GLU A 88 -32.60 -12.97 10.22
N ASP A 89 -32.51 -14.28 10.44
CA ASP A 89 -33.56 -15.07 11.10
C ASP A 89 -33.84 -14.55 12.52
N ARG A 90 -32.80 -14.16 13.26
CA ARG A 90 -32.94 -13.58 14.61
C ARG A 90 -33.62 -12.22 14.58
N LEU A 91 -33.28 -11.38 13.60
CA LEU A 91 -33.96 -10.09 13.40
C LEU A 91 -35.44 -10.29 13.02
N GLY A 92 -35.73 -11.23 12.11
CA GLY A 92 -37.09 -11.60 11.73
C GLY A 92 -37.93 -11.99 12.95
N ARG A 93 -37.44 -12.93 13.77
CA ARG A 93 -38.14 -13.34 15.00
C ARG A 93 -38.40 -12.21 15.99
N LEU A 94 -37.48 -11.23 16.09
CA LEU A 94 -37.71 -10.06 16.94
C LEU A 94 -38.85 -9.20 16.39
N TYR A 95 -38.90 -8.98 15.08
CA TYR A 95 -39.99 -8.22 14.46
C TYR A 95 -41.31 -8.98 14.51
N ASP A 96 -41.33 -10.29 14.24
CA ASP A 96 -42.54 -11.12 14.34
C ASP A 96 -43.13 -11.10 15.77
N ALA A 97 -42.27 -11.13 16.79
CA ALA A 97 -42.69 -11.05 18.20
C ALA A 97 -43.27 -9.68 18.59
N LEU A 98 -42.80 -8.61 17.94
CA LEU A 98 -43.35 -7.27 18.10
C LEU A 98 -44.70 -7.15 17.39
N GLU A 99 -44.82 -7.65 16.16
CA GLU A 99 -46.05 -7.61 15.36
C GLU A 99 -47.18 -8.45 15.98
N SER A 100 -46.86 -9.60 16.56
CA SER A 100 -47.81 -10.46 17.28
C SER A 100 -48.19 -9.93 18.68
N GLY A 101 -47.57 -8.84 19.14
CA GLY A 101 -47.83 -8.24 20.45
C GLY A 101 -47.29 -9.04 21.64
N VAL A 102 -46.44 -10.05 21.41
CA VAL A 102 -45.79 -10.85 22.46
C VAL A 102 -44.76 -10.02 23.24
N VAL A 103 -44.14 -9.05 22.57
CA VAL A 103 -43.14 -8.14 23.15
C VAL A 103 -43.58 -6.70 22.86
N THR A 104 -43.37 -5.79 23.82
CA THR A 104 -43.65 -4.36 23.66
C THR A 104 -42.41 -3.60 23.18
N LEU A 105 -42.64 -2.43 22.58
CA LEU A 105 -41.55 -1.56 22.15
C LEU A 105 -40.93 -0.83 23.35
N ASP A 106 -40.01 -1.50 24.04
CA ASP A 106 -39.30 -0.99 25.20
C ASP A 106 -37.79 -0.81 24.92
N ASP A 107 -37.06 -0.24 25.89
CA ASP A 107 -35.61 -0.01 25.78
C ASP A 107 -34.85 -1.33 25.60
N THR A 108 -35.34 -2.43 26.17
CA THR A 108 -34.69 -3.74 26.06
C THR A 108 -34.79 -4.30 24.65
N PHE A 109 -35.97 -4.20 24.03
CA PHE A 109 -36.20 -4.56 22.63
C PHE A 109 -35.32 -3.73 21.71
N GLN A 110 -35.31 -2.40 21.86
CA GLN A 110 -34.50 -1.51 21.02
C GLN A 110 -33.02 -1.88 21.08
N LYS A 111 -32.49 -2.13 22.29
CA LYS A 111 -31.10 -2.55 22.49
C LYS A 111 -30.79 -3.89 21.82
N ARG A 112 -31.68 -4.89 21.94
CA ARG A 112 -31.48 -6.21 21.30
C ARG A 112 -31.57 -6.13 19.78
N ALA A 113 -32.49 -5.34 19.25
CA ALA A 113 -32.61 -5.10 17.81
C ALA A 113 -31.37 -4.38 17.26
N GLN A 114 -30.85 -3.38 17.97
CA GLN A 114 -29.62 -2.69 17.58
C GLN A 114 -28.40 -3.63 17.59
N GLN A 115 -28.27 -4.48 18.62
CA GLN A 115 -27.20 -5.49 18.66
C GLN A 115 -27.29 -6.49 17.50
N ALA A 116 -28.50 -6.95 17.17
CA ALA A 116 -28.70 -7.87 16.06
C ALA A 116 -28.41 -7.22 14.70
N LYS A 117 -28.78 -5.94 14.52
CA LYS A 117 -28.40 -5.14 13.34
C LYS A 117 -26.89 -4.97 13.24
N ALA A 118 -26.22 -4.63 14.33
CA ALA A 118 -24.76 -4.47 14.36
C ALA A 118 -24.03 -5.78 14.03
N ALA A 119 -24.51 -6.91 14.54
CA ALA A 119 -23.97 -8.23 14.20
C ALA A 119 -24.13 -8.55 12.70
N ARG A 120 -25.31 -8.27 12.12
CA ARG A 120 -25.55 -8.43 10.68
C ARG A 120 -24.59 -7.56 9.86
N GLU A 121 -24.41 -6.30 10.23
CA GLU A 121 -23.53 -5.37 9.53
C GLU A 121 -22.07 -5.82 9.59
N ALA A 122 -21.61 -6.28 10.75
CA ALA A 122 -20.26 -6.81 10.92
C ALA A 122 -19.97 -7.98 9.96
N VAL A 123 -20.91 -8.93 9.86
CA VAL A 123 -20.81 -10.07 8.93
C VAL A 123 -20.78 -9.59 7.47
N LEU A 124 -21.61 -8.61 7.10
CA LEU A 124 -21.62 -8.05 5.74
C LEU A 124 -20.29 -7.37 5.39
N ILE A 125 -19.71 -6.61 6.32
CA ILE A 125 -18.40 -5.97 6.14
C ILE A 125 -17.32 -7.03 5.91
N GLU A 126 -17.31 -8.10 6.70
CA GLU A 126 -16.35 -9.18 6.57
C GLU A 126 -16.48 -9.90 5.22
N MET A 127 -17.72 -10.21 4.82
CA MET A 127 -18.01 -10.80 3.51
C MET A 127 -17.56 -9.90 2.35
N ALA A 128 -17.79 -8.58 2.45
CA ALA A 128 -17.33 -7.62 1.45
C ALA A 128 -15.79 -7.59 1.38
N GLY A 129 -15.10 -7.69 2.52
CA GLY A 129 -13.65 -7.82 2.59
C GLY A 129 -13.12 -9.06 1.86
N LEU A 130 -13.73 -10.22 2.09
CA LEU A 130 -13.39 -11.47 1.38
C LEU A 130 -13.66 -11.38 -0.11
N ARG A 131 -14.82 -10.85 -0.53
CA ARG A 131 -15.16 -10.70 -1.95
C ARG A 131 -14.22 -9.75 -2.69
N ARG A 132 -13.81 -8.64 -2.08
CA ARG A 132 -12.81 -7.71 -2.66
C ARG A 132 -11.48 -8.41 -2.96
N ARG A 133 -11.06 -9.35 -2.11
CA ARG A 133 -9.84 -10.15 -2.34
C ARG A 133 -9.95 -11.04 -3.59
N HIS A 134 -11.11 -11.64 -3.83
CA HIS A 134 -11.36 -12.44 -5.03
C HIS A 134 -11.55 -11.63 -6.32
N ALA A 135 -11.89 -10.35 -6.22
CA ALA A 135 -12.09 -9.48 -7.38
C ALA A 135 -10.79 -9.11 -8.10
N LEU A 136 -9.62 -9.36 -7.50
CA LEU A 136 -8.33 -9.04 -8.11
C LEU A 136 -8.10 -9.89 -9.37
N PRO A 137 -8.03 -9.30 -10.58
CA PRO A 137 -7.93 -10.05 -11.83
C PRO A 137 -6.47 -10.48 -12.12
N VAL A 138 -5.79 -11.09 -11.15
CA VAL A 138 -4.36 -11.45 -11.24
C VAL A 138 -4.09 -12.46 -12.37
N GLU A 139 -5.08 -13.29 -12.69
CA GLU A 139 -5.04 -14.23 -13.83
C GLU A 139 -5.09 -13.50 -15.19
N ARG A 140 -5.64 -12.28 -15.26
CA ARG A 140 -5.71 -11.48 -16.49
C ARG A 140 -4.46 -10.63 -16.75
N ILE A 141 -3.43 -10.74 -15.92
CA ILE A 141 -2.18 -9.99 -16.10
C ILE A 141 -1.28 -10.71 -17.11
N LEU A 142 -1.18 -10.17 -18.33
CA LEU A 142 -0.31 -10.71 -19.38
C LEU A 142 1.17 -10.29 -19.15
N PRO A 143 2.14 -11.03 -19.72
CA PRO A 143 3.56 -10.63 -19.69
C PRO A 143 3.81 -9.23 -20.27
N SER A 144 3.03 -8.81 -21.28
CA SER A 144 3.09 -7.47 -21.86
C SER A 144 2.74 -6.37 -20.85
N HIS A 145 1.76 -6.62 -19.97
CA HIS A 145 1.42 -5.69 -18.88
C HIS A 145 2.56 -5.57 -17.88
N VAL A 146 3.24 -6.68 -17.56
CA VAL A 146 4.41 -6.67 -16.67
C VAL A 146 5.56 -5.87 -17.28
N ALA A 147 5.82 -6.04 -18.58
CA ALA A 147 6.85 -5.28 -19.29
C ALA A 147 6.52 -3.77 -19.33
N ALA A 148 5.26 -3.41 -19.63
CA ALA A 148 4.80 -2.02 -19.62
C ALA A 148 4.93 -1.40 -18.23
N PHE A 149 4.52 -2.12 -17.19
CA PHE A 149 4.67 -1.69 -15.79
C PHE A 149 6.13 -1.49 -15.41
N SER A 150 7.00 -2.48 -15.72
CA SER A 150 8.45 -2.38 -15.50
C SER A 150 9.03 -1.12 -16.13
N LYS A 151 8.72 -0.85 -17.40
CA LYS A 151 9.18 0.37 -18.09
C LYS A 151 8.70 1.63 -17.38
N ALA A 152 7.42 1.70 -17.05
CA ALA A 152 6.81 2.88 -16.42
C ALA A 152 7.39 3.15 -15.03
N ILE A 153 7.46 2.15 -14.15
CA ILE A 153 7.97 2.32 -12.79
C ILE A 153 9.45 2.68 -12.78
N ARG A 154 10.25 2.09 -13.67
CA ARG A 154 11.68 2.41 -13.81
C ARG A 154 11.91 3.84 -14.27
N ALA A 155 11.12 4.32 -15.23
CA ALA A 155 11.18 5.72 -15.67
C ALA A 155 10.85 6.66 -14.51
N ARG A 156 9.80 6.36 -13.74
CA ARG A 156 9.35 7.19 -12.63
C ARG A 156 10.32 7.19 -11.44
N LEU A 157 10.97 6.06 -11.15
CA LEU A 157 12.00 5.97 -10.11
C LEU A 157 13.28 6.75 -10.47
N ARG A 158 13.58 6.92 -11.76
CA ARG A 158 14.70 7.76 -12.23
C ARG A 158 14.38 9.24 -12.24
N ASP A 159 13.10 9.60 -12.31
CA ASP A 159 12.67 10.99 -12.29
C ASP A 159 12.83 11.62 -10.90
N ARG A 160 13.92 12.35 -10.73
CA ARG A 160 14.28 13.06 -9.49
C ARG A 160 13.35 14.24 -9.18
N ALA A 161 12.60 14.76 -10.15
CA ALA A 161 11.70 15.90 -9.94
C ALA A 161 10.37 15.46 -9.30
N SER A 162 9.93 14.24 -9.57
CA SER A 162 8.63 13.72 -9.12
C SER A 162 8.51 13.50 -7.60
N GLY A 163 9.62 13.40 -6.87
CA GLY A 163 9.63 12.96 -5.47
C GLY A 163 9.23 11.48 -5.25
N PHE A 164 8.75 10.81 -6.29
CA PHE A 164 8.19 9.45 -6.23
C PHE A 164 9.17 8.44 -5.65
N ALA A 165 10.43 8.50 -6.06
CA ALA A 165 11.47 7.59 -5.58
C ALA A 165 11.64 7.64 -4.06
N LYS A 166 11.56 8.84 -3.48
CA LYS A 166 11.68 9.04 -2.02
C LYS A 166 10.49 8.46 -1.28
N ASP A 167 9.29 8.70 -1.78
CA ASP A 167 8.06 8.19 -1.16
C ASP A 167 7.96 6.67 -1.29
N TYR A 168 8.36 6.13 -2.45
CA TYR A 168 8.46 4.69 -2.67
C TYR A 168 9.43 4.02 -1.69
N LEU A 169 10.63 4.57 -1.52
CA LEU A 169 11.61 4.06 -0.56
C LEU A 169 11.07 4.09 0.87
N ARG A 170 10.39 5.17 1.28
CA ARG A 170 9.78 5.26 2.63
C ARG A 170 8.70 4.21 2.90
N ALA A 171 7.98 3.82 1.86
CA ALA A 171 6.93 2.81 1.93
C ALA A 171 7.49 1.39 2.04
N VAL A 172 8.57 1.09 1.31
CA VAL A 172 9.01 -0.30 1.09
C VAL A 172 10.29 -0.67 1.84
N VAL A 173 11.15 0.30 2.16
CA VAL A 173 12.45 0.07 2.80
C VAL A 173 12.34 0.29 4.30
N ASP A 174 12.83 -0.67 5.09
CA ASP A 174 12.95 -0.56 6.55
C ASP A 174 14.18 0.26 6.90
N GLU A 175 15.33 -0.13 6.35
CA GLU A 175 16.64 0.47 6.66
C GLU A 175 17.56 0.46 5.43
N ILE A 176 18.36 1.52 5.31
CA ILE A 176 19.55 1.55 4.45
C ILE A 176 20.75 1.69 5.37
N ARG A 177 21.48 0.59 5.53
CA ARG A 177 22.66 0.50 6.40
C ARG A 177 23.91 0.75 5.58
N ILE A 178 24.80 1.58 6.09
CA ILE A 178 26.07 1.91 5.43
C ILE A 178 27.22 1.48 6.34
N GLU A 179 28.04 0.57 5.83
CA GLU A 179 29.19 -0.01 6.52
C GLU A 179 30.42 0.16 5.64
N GLY A 180 31.32 1.06 6.06
CA GLY A 180 32.49 1.41 5.27
C GLY A 180 32.11 1.94 3.89
N ASN A 181 32.40 1.15 2.85
CA ASN A 181 32.11 1.48 1.45
C ASN A 181 30.94 0.66 0.86
N ALA A 182 30.20 -0.08 1.69
CA ALA A 182 29.05 -0.87 1.28
C ALA A 182 27.75 -0.25 1.82
N ALA A 183 26.68 -0.33 1.02
CA ALA A 183 25.33 0.03 1.43
C ALA A 183 24.42 -1.19 1.27
N THR A 184 23.72 -1.55 2.34
CA THR A 184 22.77 -2.67 2.41
C THR A 184 21.37 -2.13 2.58
N ILE A 185 20.44 -2.56 1.74
CA ILE A 185 19.04 -2.15 1.76
C ILE A 185 18.23 -3.33 2.30
N SER A 186 17.51 -3.13 3.39
CA SER A 186 16.58 -4.11 3.95
C SER A 186 15.15 -3.55 3.97
N GLY A 187 14.19 -4.43 3.76
CA GLY A 187 12.77 -4.12 3.77
C GLY A 187 11.97 -5.35 4.16
N SER A 188 10.79 -5.12 4.73
CA SER A 188 9.90 -6.16 5.21
C SER A 188 8.60 -6.20 4.40
N TYR A 189 8.05 -7.41 4.23
CA TYR A 189 6.71 -7.57 3.67
C TYR A 189 5.65 -6.86 4.53
N GLU A 190 5.87 -6.74 5.84
CA GLU A 190 4.97 -6.05 6.77
C GLU A 190 4.87 -4.55 6.47
N ARG A 191 5.99 -3.85 6.24
CA ARG A 191 5.96 -2.43 5.83
C ARG A 191 5.25 -2.24 4.50
N LEU A 192 5.50 -3.13 3.55
CA LEU A 192 4.81 -3.10 2.27
C LEU A 192 3.29 -3.26 2.46
N VAL A 193 2.86 -4.22 3.28
CA VAL A 193 1.44 -4.42 3.60
C VAL A 193 0.85 -3.20 4.31
N ALA A 194 1.55 -2.62 5.29
CA ALA A 194 1.10 -1.43 6.01
C ALA A 194 0.99 -0.20 5.09
N ALA A 195 1.92 -0.04 4.15
CA ALA A 195 1.88 1.03 3.15
C ALA A 195 0.68 0.88 2.20
N VAL A 196 0.27 -0.34 1.90
CA VAL A 196 -0.93 -0.64 1.10
C VAL A 196 -2.21 -0.46 1.93
N ALA A 197 -2.21 -0.88 3.19
CA ALA A 197 -3.37 -0.88 4.08
C ALA A 197 -3.77 0.51 4.59
N ASN A 198 -2.82 1.42 4.79
CA ASN A 198 -3.08 2.79 5.28
C ASN A 198 -3.72 3.73 4.24
N LYS A 199 -4.35 3.18 3.20
CA LYS A 199 -5.09 3.93 2.19
C LYS A 199 -6.53 4.16 2.68
N LYS A 200 -6.97 5.42 2.73
CA LYS A 200 -8.41 5.76 2.78
C LYS A 200 -9.08 5.19 1.54
N GLU A 201 -10.20 4.49 1.74
CA GLU A 201 -10.97 3.80 0.70
C GLU A 201 -11.24 4.70 -0.50
N ASP A 202 -10.47 4.50 -1.57
CA ASP A 202 -10.88 4.89 -2.91
C ASP A 202 -10.57 3.71 -3.83
N THR A 203 -11.65 3.20 -4.41
CA THR A 203 -11.80 1.91 -5.08
C THR A 203 -10.77 1.71 -6.21
N GLY A 204 -10.13 0.54 -6.24
CA GLY A 204 -9.55 -0.04 -7.47
C GLY A 204 -8.16 0.42 -7.93
N SER A 205 -7.49 1.37 -7.26
CA SER A 205 -6.22 1.93 -7.75
C SER A 205 -4.99 1.47 -6.93
N VAL A 206 -3.95 1.03 -7.65
CA VAL A 206 -2.54 0.81 -7.21
C VAL A 206 -2.11 1.90 -6.21
N PRO A 207 -1.25 1.62 -5.19
CA PRO A 207 -0.82 2.57 -4.16
C PRO A 207 -0.85 4.04 -4.60
N SER A 208 -1.75 4.80 -3.99
CA SER A 208 -2.10 6.18 -4.38
C SER A 208 -1.05 7.19 -3.90
N PHE A 209 0.17 7.04 -4.40
CA PHE A 209 1.27 8.01 -4.25
C PHE A 209 1.47 8.87 -5.51
N MET A 210 0.48 8.90 -6.41
CA MET A 210 0.53 9.69 -7.64
C MET A 210 -0.59 10.72 -7.61
N ARG A 211 -0.30 11.93 -7.13
CA ARG A 211 -1.02 13.10 -7.65
C ARG A 211 -0.55 13.28 -9.11
N ASP A 212 -1.48 13.71 -9.95
CA ASP A 212 -1.34 14.01 -11.37
C ASP A 212 -1.53 12.83 -12.33
N TRP A 213 -2.77 12.35 -12.39
CA TRP A 213 -3.35 11.84 -13.63
C TRP A 213 -4.08 12.98 -14.33
N ARG A 214 -3.42 13.67 -15.26
CA ARG A 214 -4.11 14.45 -16.30
C ARG A 214 -3.78 13.87 -17.66
N ALA A 215 -4.78 13.28 -18.30
CA ALA A 215 -4.75 13.03 -19.72
C ALA A 215 -4.97 14.38 -20.43
N ARG A 216 -3.93 14.85 -21.11
CA ARG A 216 -3.95 15.84 -22.21
C ARG A 216 -4.94 17.00 -22.08
N GLN A 217 -4.47 18.11 -21.50
CA GLN A 217 -4.82 19.46 -21.95
C GLN A 217 -3.79 20.45 -21.38
N ASP A 218 -3.02 21.07 -22.27
CA ASP A 218 -2.13 22.19 -21.94
C ASP A 218 -2.98 23.35 -21.41
N LEU A 219 -2.74 23.78 -20.16
CA LEU A 219 -3.41 24.93 -19.55
C LEU A 219 -2.70 26.27 -19.83
N ASN A 220 -2.02 26.39 -20.97
CA ASN A 220 -1.49 27.69 -21.39
C ASN A 220 -1.86 27.98 -22.85
N PRO A 221 -3.11 28.41 -23.14
CA PRO A 221 -3.39 29.04 -24.41
C PRO A 221 -2.56 30.33 -24.48
N ARG A 222 -1.56 30.34 -25.37
CA ARG A 222 -0.89 31.59 -25.75
C ARG A 222 -1.95 32.50 -26.36
N PRO A 223 -2.10 33.75 -25.90
CA PRO A 223 -2.97 34.69 -26.60
C PRO A 223 -2.43 34.89 -28.02
N LEU A 224 -3.32 34.74 -29.00
CA LEU A 224 -3.12 35.25 -30.36
C LEU A 224 -3.57 36.71 -30.40
N GLY A 225 -2.72 37.57 -30.94
CA GLY A 225 -3.01 38.97 -31.28
C GLY A 225 -1.95 39.92 -30.70
N SER A 226 -1.32 40.83 -31.45
CA SER A 226 -1.65 41.40 -32.77
C SER A 226 -0.40 41.65 -33.60
#